data_AF-A0A0A3IZJ6-F1
#
_entry.id   AF-A0A0A3IZJ6-F1
#
_cell.length_a   1.000
_cell.length_b   1.000
_cell.length_c   1.000
_cell.angle_alpha   90.00
_cell.angle_beta   90.00
_cell.angle_gamma   90.00
#
_symmetry.space_group_name_H-M   'P 1'
#
loop_
_entity.id
_entity.type
_entity.pdbx_description
1 polymer ?
#
loop_
_entity_poly.entity_id
_entity_poly.type
_entity_poly.pdbx_seq_one_letter_code
_entity_poly.pdbx_strand_id
1 'polypeptide(L)'
;MKRLTLLISTIIVLIIVVMFIPIFKVFSFTETRTNNPHMYYINVSKDNLFQIRFTHSIHLTDVLETYEITDSNRLKLVSMEYEDVNVGMPAHAEEDQTLTFEDGKYKLSYKDKTIDNFTLLIGNVDYDLFFQYKGEEYDLKKSLIRGSSYLFEVKNISLYDKLRGVMIADGK
;
A
#
# COMPACT_ATOMS: atom_id res chain seq x y z
N MET A 1 -19.01 36.56 31.14
CA MET A 1 -19.46 36.20 29.77
C MET A 1 -18.34 36.33 28.74
N LYS A 2 -17.77 37.53 28.48
CA LYS A 2 -16.70 37.72 27.47
C LYS A 2 -15.47 36.80 27.62
N ARG A 3 -14.99 36.57 28.86
CA ARG A 3 -13.86 35.65 29.14
C ARG A 3 -14.19 34.18 28.83
N LEU A 4 -15.43 33.76 29.07
CA LEU A 4 -15.90 32.39 28.77
C LEU A 4 -16.03 32.19 27.26
N THR A 5 -16.58 33.18 26.54
CA THR A 5 -16.65 33.16 25.07
C THR A 5 -15.25 33.12 24.44
N LEU A 6 -14.30 33.89 24.97
CA LEU A 6 -12.91 33.85 24.50
C LEU A 6 -12.29 32.47 24.72
N LEU A 7 -12.48 31.88 25.91
CA LEU A 7 -11.96 30.55 26.25
C LEU A 7 -12.53 29.47 25.32
N ILE A 8 -13.85 29.48 25.08
CA ILE A 8 -14.52 28.53 24.17
C ILE A 8 -13.98 28.70 22.75
N SER A 9 -13.84 29.94 22.27
CA SER A 9 -13.28 30.21 20.94
C SER A 9 -11.84 29.68 20.82
N THR A 10 -11.01 29.86 21.84
CA THR A 10 -9.63 29.34 21.85
C THR A 10 -9.61 27.82 21.83
N ILE A 11 -10.48 27.16 22.60
CA ILE A 11 -10.60 25.70 22.62
C ILE A 11 -11.04 25.17 21.25
N ILE A 12 -12.02 25.80 20.61
CA ILE A 12 -12.49 25.42 19.26
C ILE A 12 -11.35 25.53 18.25
N VAL A 13 -10.60 26.63 18.25
CA VAL A 13 -9.44 26.80 17.37
C VAL A 13 -8.39 25.71 17.62
N LEU A 14 -8.12 25.37 18.87
CA LEU A 14 -7.16 24.31 19.21
C LEU A 14 -7.63 22.94 18.70
N ILE A 15 -8.92 22.61 18.85
CA ILE A 15 -9.49 21.36 18.31
C ILE A 15 -9.34 21.30 16.80
N ILE A 16 -9.65 22.39 16.10
CA ILE A 16 -9.50 22.48 14.64
C ILE A 16 -8.04 22.24 14.26
N VAL A 17 -7.08 22.89 14.92
CA VAL A 17 -5.65 22.67 14.65
C VAL A 17 -5.27 21.20 14.83
N VAL A 18 -5.74 20.57 15.91
CA VAL A 18 -5.47 19.14 16.19
C VAL A 18 -6.03 18.22 15.09
N MET A 19 -7.19 18.54 14.51
CA MET A 19 -7.80 17.73 13.45
C MET A 19 -6.94 17.63 12.18
N PHE A 20 -6.07 18.61 11.92
CA PHE A 20 -5.20 18.67 10.74
C PHE A 20 -3.77 18.14 10.98
N ILE A 21 -3.44 17.67 12.18
CA ILE A 21 -2.10 17.11 12.46
C ILE A 21 -1.99 15.70 11.85
N PRO A 22 -0.99 15.43 10.97
CA PRO A 22 -0.84 14.13 10.31
C PRO A 22 -0.15 13.11 11.22
N ILE A 23 -0.93 12.43 12.06
CA ILE A 23 -0.40 11.44 13.03
C ILE A 23 -0.79 9.99 12.73
N PHE A 24 -1.72 9.76 11.79
CA PHE A 24 -2.21 8.41 11.49
C PHE A 24 -1.46 7.82 10.30
N LYS A 25 -0.59 6.83 10.55
CA LYS A 25 0.11 6.11 9.47
C LYS A 25 -0.84 5.18 8.72
N VAL A 26 -0.86 5.27 7.39
CA VAL A 26 -1.72 4.46 6.52
C VAL A 26 -1.00 4.01 5.26
N PHE A 27 -1.46 2.90 4.69
CA PHE A 27 -1.27 2.59 3.28
C PHE A 27 -2.31 3.39 2.50
N SER A 28 -1.86 4.27 1.60
CA SER A 28 -2.70 5.17 0.83
C SER A 28 -2.73 4.72 -0.62
N PHE A 29 -3.93 4.67 -1.21
CA PHE A 29 -4.19 4.45 -2.62
C PHE A 29 -4.93 5.69 -3.14
N THR A 30 -4.20 6.61 -3.78
CA THR A 30 -4.80 7.86 -4.28
C THR A 30 -5.02 7.76 -5.77
N GLU A 31 -6.26 7.96 -6.24
CA GLU A 31 -6.56 7.96 -7.67
C GLU A 31 -5.66 8.94 -8.42
N THR A 32 -5.16 8.51 -9.57
CA THR A 32 -4.37 9.32 -10.49
C THR A 32 -5.16 9.53 -11.78
N ARG A 33 -4.71 10.47 -12.62
CA ARG A 33 -5.32 10.75 -13.93
C ARG A 33 -6.80 11.20 -13.86
N THR A 34 -7.19 11.83 -12.75
CA THR A 34 -8.52 12.42 -12.52
C THR A 34 -8.36 13.83 -11.92
N ASN A 35 -9.34 14.71 -12.16
CA ASN A 35 -9.35 16.07 -11.60
C ASN A 35 -9.73 16.11 -10.11
N ASN A 36 -10.45 15.09 -9.63
CA ASN A 36 -10.93 15.01 -8.24
C ASN A 36 -10.54 13.64 -7.67
N PRO A 37 -9.28 13.45 -7.26
CA PRO A 37 -8.81 12.14 -6.82
C PRO A 37 -9.39 11.76 -5.46
N HIS A 38 -9.94 10.54 -5.37
CA HIS A 38 -10.28 9.94 -4.09
C HIS A 38 -9.08 9.18 -3.50
N MET A 39 -8.96 9.24 -2.17
CA MET A 39 -7.96 8.50 -1.41
C MET A 39 -8.64 7.36 -0.67
N TYR A 40 -8.15 6.15 -0.89
CA TYR A 40 -8.53 4.95 -0.18
C TYR A 40 -7.38 4.55 0.74
N TYR A 41 -7.66 3.97 1.89
CA TYR A 41 -6.61 3.63 2.84
C TYR A 41 -6.85 2.38 3.67
N ILE A 42 -5.73 1.77 4.09
CA ILE A 42 -5.68 0.72 5.11
C ILE A 42 -4.84 1.27 6.27
N ASN A 43 -5.29 1.08 7.51
CA ASN A 43 -4.53 1.56 8.68
C ASN A 43 -3.27 0.71 8.86
N VAL A 44 -2.13 1.38 9.02
CA VAL A 44 -0.87 0.71 9.37
C VAL A 44 -0.86 0.50 10.88
N SER A 45 -0.53 -0.71 11.30
CA SER A 45 -0.37 -1.11 12.68
C SER A 45 1.12 -1.15 13.06
N LYS A 46 1.52 -2.01 14.00
CA LYS A 46 2.94 -2.16 14.38
C LYS A 46 3.75 -3.01 13.39
N ASP A 47 3.07 -3.82 12.57
CA ASP A 47 3.74 -4.65 11.58
C ASP A 47 4.23 -3.78 10.41
N ASN A 48 5.50 -3.96 10.06
CA ASN A 48 6.12 -3.24 8.95
C ASN A 48 6.13 -4.05 7.65
N LEU A 49 5.76 -5.34 7.69
CA LEU A 49 5.71 -6.20 6.51
C LEU A 49 4.32 -6.21 5.89
N PHE A 50 4.27 -6.08 4.57
CA PHE A 50 3.05 -6.26 3.78
C PHE A 50 3.41 -6.91 2.44
N GLN A 51 2.41 -7.46 1.76
CA GLN A 51 2.61 -8.14 0.49
C GLN A 51 1.56 -7.73 -0.53
N ILE A 52 1.92 -7.80 -1.81
CA ILE A 52 1.00 -7.69 -2.93
C ILE A 52 1.06 -9.00 -3.69
N ARG A 53 -0.08 -9.69 -3.76
CA ARG A 53 -0.24 -10.92 -4.54
C ARG A 53 -0.99 -10.60 -5.83
N PHE A 54 -0.41 -10.93 -6.97
CA PHE A 54 -1.03 -10.72 -8.27
C PHE A 54 -0.71 -11.86 -9.23
N THR A 55 -1.61 -12.12 -10.16
CA THR A 55 -1.38 -13.13 -11.21
C THR A 55 -0.49 -12.56 -12.32
N HIS A 56 0.59 -13.27 -12.67
CA HIS A 56 1.47 -12.90 -13.78
C HIS A 56 0.77 -13.10 -15.13
N SER A 57 0.72 -12.07 -15.99
CA SER A 57 -0.07 -12.10 -17.22
C SER A 57 0.38 -13.14 -18.25
N ILE A 58 1.65 -13.55 -18.24
CA ILE A 58 2.22 -14.54 -19.16
C ILE A 58 2.12 -15.96 -18.58
N HIS A 59 2.36 -16.11 -17.28
CA HIS A 59 2.46 -17.42 -16.64
C HIS A 59 1.14 -17.88 -16.03
N LEU A 60 0.21 -16.95 -15.81
CA LEU A 60 -1.09 -17.19 -15.19
C LEU A 60 -0.98 -17.86 -13.81
N THR A 61 0.14 -17.63 -13.13
CA THR A 61 0.46 -18.07 -11.78
C THR A 61 0.69 -16.87 -10.87
N ASP A 62 0.61 -17.09 -9.57
CA ASP A 62 0.74 -16.01 -8.60
C ASP A 62 2.20 -15.55 -8.43
N VAL A 63 2.33 -14.24 -8.25
CA VAL A 63 3.54 -13.57 -7.82
C VAL A 63 3.27 -12.91 -6.49
N LEU A 64 4.13 -13.15 -5.52
CA LEU A 64 4.06 -12.55 -4.20
C LEU A 64 5.20 -11.56 -4.02
N GLU A 65 4.85 -10.28 -4.02
CA GLU A 65 5.78 -9.19 -3.82
C GLU A 65 5.76 -8.74 -2.36
N THR A 66 6.88 -8.90 -1.65
CA THR A 66 7.00 -8.62 -0.21
C THR A 66 7.76 -7.33 0.02
N TYR A 67 7.19 -6.47 0.86
CA TYR A 67 7.73 -5.17 1.20
C TYR A 67 7.85 -4.98 2.71
N GLU A 68 8.81 -4.16 3.10
CA GLU A 68 9.00 -3.67 4.47
C GLU A 68 8.90 -2.13 4.50
N ILE A 69 8.12 -1.60 5.45
CA ILE A 69 8.02 -0.18 5.74
C ILE A 69 9.28 0.26 6.49
N THR A 70 10.01 1.22 5.92
CA THR A 70 11.17 1.82 6.61
C THR A 70 10.73 2.84 7.67
N ASP A 71 11.66 3.25 8.54
CA ASP A 71 11.42 4.32 9.53
C ASP A 71 11.02 5.65 8.89
N SER A 72 11.44 5.88 7.64
CA SER A 72 11.11 7.06 6.83
C SER A 72 9.84 6.88 5.97
N ASN A 73 9.03 5.85 6.24
CA ASN A 73 7.82 5.50 5.48
C ASN A 73 8.07 5.17 4.00
N ARG A 74 9.28 4.75 3.66
CA ARG A 74 9.61 4.26 2.31
C ARG A 74 9.30 2.77 2.21
N LEU A 75 9.24 2.28 0.99
CA LEU A 75 8.93 0.91 0.67
C LEU A 75 10.22 0.19 0.30
N LYS A 76 10.71 -0.66 1.20
CA LYS A 76 11.84 -1.55 0.90
C LYS A 76 11.28 -2.82 0.27
N LEU A 77 11.60 -3.06 -1.01
CA LEU A 77 11.27 -4.32 -1.67
C LEU A 77 12.19 -5.39 -1.10
N VAL A 78 11.60 -6.39 -0.43
CA VAL A 78 12.33 -7.49 0.23
C VAL A 78 12.51 -8.63 -0.75
N SER A 79 11.43 -9.08 -1.39
CA SER A 79 11.48 -10.19 -2.33
C SER A 79 10.31 -10.24 -3.29
N MET A 80 10.51 -10.93 -4.39
CA MET A 80 9.47 -11.40 -5.31
C MET A 80 9.53 -12.92 -5.36
N GLU A 81 8.41 -13.57 -5.04
CA GLU A 81 8.27 -15.03 -5.10
C GLU A 81 7.37 -15.41 -6.27
N TYR A 82 7.77 -16.43 -7.01
CA TYR A 82 7.07 -16.91 -8.21
C TYR A 82 6.86 -18.41 -8.11
N GLU A 83 5.68 -18.87 -8.56
CA GLU A 83 5.33 -20.29 -8.52
C GLU A 83 5.95 -21.13 -9.65
N ASP A 84 6.35 -20.52 -10.77
CA ASP A 84 6.88 -21.24 -11.93
C ASP A 84 8.04 -20.49 -12.62
N VAL A 85 9.00 -21.23 -13.18
CA VAL A 85 10.09 -20.75 -14.02
C VAL A 85 9.77 -21.02 -15.47
N ASN A 86 9.29 -19.98 -16.14
CA ASN A 86 9.11 -20.02 -17.57
C ASN A 86 9.75 -18.78 -18.21
N VAL A 87 9.64 -18.71 -19.54
CA VAL A 87 10.24 -17.66 -20.37
C VAL A 87 9.87 -16.26 -19.87
N GLY A 88 10.88 -15.41 -19.61
CA GLY A 88 10.69 -14.02 -19.16
C GLY A 88 10.97 -13.80 -17.67
N MET A 89 11.30 -14.86 -16.95
CA MET A 89 11.70 -14.81 -15.54
C MET A 89 13.17 -14.44 -15.35
N PRO A 90 13.55 -13.81 -14.21
CA PRO A 90 14.96 -13.53 -13.90
C PRO A 90 15.75 -14.84 -13.89
N ALA A 91 16.60 -15.05 -14.91
CA ALA A 91 17.40 -16.25 -14.99
C ALA A 91 18.48 -16.26 -13.91
N HIS A 92 19.03 -15.08 -13.59
CA HIS A 92 20.15 -14.88 -12.67
C HIS A 92 19.87 -13.68 -11.76
N ALA A 93 20.54 -13.64 -10.61
CA ALA A 93 20.53 -12.48 -9.73
C ALA A 93 21.55 -11.44 -10.18
N GLU A 94 21.17 -10.16 -10.12
CA GLU A 94 22.08 -9.02 -10.30
C GLU A 94 22.90 -8.75 -9.01
N GLU A 95 23.85 -7.79 -9.05
CA GLU A 95 24.84 -7.50 -8.01
C GLU A 95 24.26 -7.26 -6.59
N ASP A 96 23.01 -6.80 -6.49
CA ASP A 96 22.29 -6.55 -5.22
C ASP A 96 21.07 -7.47 -5.00
N GLN A 97 21.06 -8.62 -5.67
CA GLN A 97 19.97 -9.57 -5.62
C GLN A 97 20.48 -10.96 -5.22
N THR A 98 19.58 -11.78 -4.71
CA THR A 98 19.84 -13.19 -4.45
C THR A 98 18.67 -13.98 -4.96
N LEU A 99 18.93 -14.93 -5.86
CA LEU A 99 17.94 -15.83 -6.41
C LEU A 99 18.08 -17.18 -5.72
N THR A 100 17.05 -17.62 -5.01
CA THR A 100 16.97 -18.96 -4.41
C THR A 100 15.85 -19.76 -5.05
N PHE A 101 16.03 -21.08 -5.05
CA PHE A 101 15.04 -22.04 -5.50
C PHE A 101 14.77 -23.01 -4.37
N GLU A 102 13.59 -22.91 -3.77
CA GLU A 102 13.16 -23.70 -2.63
C GLU A 102 11.72 -24.19 -2.87
N ASP A 103 11.47 -25.49 -2.69
CA ASP A 103 10.15 -26.11 -2.80
C ASP A 103 9.39 -25.83 -4.12
N GLY A 104 10.12 -25.73 -5.23
CA GLY A 104 9.52 -25.45 -6.54
C GLY A 104 9.21 -23.96 -6.78
N LYS A 105 9.46 -23.09 -5.79
CA LYS A 105 9.25 -21.65 -5.89
C LYS A 105 10.57 -20.92 -6.10
N TYR A 106 10.50 -19.88 -6.93
CA TYR A 106 11.62 -18.98 -7.19
C TYR A 106 11.48 -17.74 -6.35
N LYS A 107 12.50 -17.42 -5.57
CA LYS A 107 12.52 -16.23 -4.73
C LYS A 107 13.68 -15.33 -5.14
N LEU A 108 13.35 -14.18 -5.71
CA LEU A 108 14.30 -13.11 -5.95
C LEU A 108 14.26 -12.14 -4.78
N SER A 109 15.31 -12.14 -3.96
CA SER A 109 15.46 -11.24 -2.82
C SER A 109 16.33 -10.05 -3.17
N TYR A 110 16.02 -8.88 -2.63
CA TYR A 110 16.75 -7.64 -2.86
C TYR A 110 17.45 -7.20 -1.57
N LYS A 111 18.72 -6.77 -1.69
CA LYS A 111 19.51 -6.35 -0.54
C LYS A 111 19.11 -4.97 -0.03
N ASP A 112 19.05 -3.98 -0.93
CA ASP A 112 18.70 -2.60 -0.61
C ASP A 112 18.00 -1.90 -1.78
N LYS A 113 16.76 -2.32 -2.05
CA LYS A 113 15.91 -1.67 -3.05
C LYS A 113 14.78 -0.93 -2.35
N THR A 114 14.93 0.38 -2.22
CA THR A 114 13.94 1.24 -1.54
C THR A 114 13.35 2.26 -2.51
N ILE A 115 12.02 2.34 -2.56
CA ILE A 115 11.26 3.30 -3.36
C ILE A 115 10.31 4.11 -2.47
N ASP A 116 9.92 5.30 -2.91
CA ASP A 116 9.02 6.16 -2.15
C ASP A 116 7.56 5.79 -2.37
N ASN A 117 7.23 5.45 -3.62
CA ASN A 117 5.90 5.14 -4.07
C ASN A 117 5.95 4.36 -5.39
N PHE A 118 4.80 3.84 -5.80
CA PHE A 118 4.59 3.31 -7.13
C PHE A 118 3.15 3.54 -7.58
N THR A 119 2.92 3.47 -8.89
CA THR A 119 1.55 3.52 -9.44
C THR A 119 1.04 2.11 -9.67
N LEU A 120 -0.06 1.76 -9.00
CA LEU A 120 -0.76 0.50 -9.15
C LEU A 120 -1.94 0.66 -10.13
N LEU A 121 -1.99 -0.15 -11.17
CA LEU A 121 -3.14 -0.23 -12.07
C LEU A 121 -4.08 -1.35 -11.63
N ILE A 122 -5.35 -1.02 -11.37
CA ILE A 122 -6.39 -2.01 -11.13
C ILE A 122 -6.92 -2.48 -12.48
N GLY A 123 -6.28 -3.48 -13.09
CA GLY A 123 -6.64 -3.95 -14.42
C GLY A 123 -8.09 -4.44 -14.51
N ASN A 124 -8.80 -4.09 -15.59
CA ASN A 124 -10.15 -4.58 -15.87
C ASN A 124 -10.11 -5.98 -16.50
N VAL A 125 -9.53 -6.93 -15.77
CA VAL A 125 -9.37 -8.35 -16.12
C VAL A 125 -9.72 -9.18 -14.90
N ASP A 126 -10.20 -10.41 -15.09
CA ASP A 126 -10.62 -11.30 -14.00
C ASP A 126 -9.47 -12.17 -13.48
N TYR A 127 -8.39 -11.50 -13.07
CA TYR A 127 -7.26 -12.08 -12.34
C TYR A 127 -7.17 -11.55 -10.91
N ASP A 128 -6.45 -12.24 -10.05
CA ASP A 128 -6.33 -11.84 -8.65
C ASP A 128 -5.40 -10.61 -8.49
N LEU A 129 -5.77 -9.74 -7.55
CA LEU A 129 -4.91 -8.67 -7.05
C LEU A 129 -5.28 -8.38 -5.59
N PHE A 130 -4.45 -8.88 -4.69
CA PHE A 130 -4.67 -8.79 -3.25
C PHE A 130 -3.54 -8.00 -2.58
N PHE A 131 -3.92 -7.17 -1.62
CA PHE A 131 -3.00 -6.59 -0.66
C PHE A 131 -3.09 -7.40 0.62
N GLN A 132 -1.97 -7.88 1.15
CA GLN A 132 -1.92 -8.72 2.34
C GLN A 132 -1.19 -7.98 3.45
N TYR A 133 -1.82 -7.87 4.60
CA TYR A 133 -1.24 -7.20 5.76
C TYR A 133 -1.78 -7.80 7.05
N LYS A 134 -0.88 -8.14 7.98
CA LYS A 134 -1.24 -8.71 9.29
C LYS A 134 -2.12 -9.98 9.19
N GLY A 135 -1.86 -10.81 8.18
CA GLY A 135 -2.64 -12.03 7.94
C GLY A 135 -4.05 -11.81 7.39
N GLU A 136 -4.45 -10.56 7.12
CA GLU A 136 -5.68 -10.23 6.42
C GLU A 136 -5.39 -10.03 4.93
N GLU A 137 -6.34 -10.43 4.08
CA GLU A 137 -6.30 -10.21 2.64
C GLU A 137 -7.34 -9.16 2.23
N TYR A 138 -6.89 -8.15 1.49
CA TYR A 138 -7.73 -7.10 0.92
C TYR A 138 -7.80 -7.29 -0.59
N ASP A 139 -8.99 -7.68 -1.08
CA ASP A 139 -9.27 -7.75 -2.51
C ASP A 139 -9.31 -6.33 -3.10
N LEU A 140 -8.23 -5.92 -3.75
CA LEU A 140 -8.11 -4.58 -4.31
C LEU A 140 -9.06 -4.37 -5.49
N LYS A 141 -9.49 -5.43 -6.19
CA LYS A 141 -10.44 -5.33 -7.30
C LYS A 141 -11.88 -5.14 -6.86
N LYS A 142 -12.21 -5.54 -5.63
CA LYS A 142 -13.49 -5.21 -4.99
C LYS A 142 -13.47 -3.85 -4.31
N SER A 143 -12.33 -3.46 -3.76
CA SER A 143 -12.19 -2.25 -2.94
C SER A 143 -11.92 -0.99 -3.77
N LEU A 144 -11.29 -1.13 -4.93
CA LEU A 144 -10.89 -0.04 -5.81
C LEU A 144 -11.56 -0.14 -7.18
N ILE A 145 -11.55 0.98 -7.92
CA ILE A 145 -12.21 1.07 -9.22
C ILE A 145 -11.35 0.37 -10.28
N ARG A 146 -11.92 -0.66 -10.91
CA ARG A 146 -11.31 -1.34 -12.06
C ARG A 146 -11.14 -0.37 -13.24
N GLY A 147 -10.00 -0.48 -13.93
CA GLY A 147 -9.57 0.42 -15.00
C GLY A 147 -8.83 1.67 -14.52
N SER A 148 -8.78 1.94 -13.21
CA SER A 148 -8.14 3.12 -12.63
C SER A 148 -6.74 2.84 -12.13
N SER A 149 -5.91 3.89 -12.08
CA SER A 149 -4.55 3.84 -11.53
C SER A 149 -4.45 4.61 -10.22
N TYR A 150 -3.73 4.06 -9.26
CA TYR A 150 -3.60 4.59 -7.90
C TYR A 150 -2.13 4.79 -7.55
N LEU A 151 -1.79 5.97 -7.02
CA LEU A 151 -0.50 6.20 -6.38
C LEU A 151 -0.54 5.52 -5.01
N PHE A 152 0.32 4.52 -4.83
CA PHE A 152 0.50 3.81 -3.59
C PHE A 152 1.64 4.41 -2.78
N GLU A 153 1.37 4.76 -1.52
CA GLU A 153 2.30 5.39 -0.59
C GLU A 153 2.03 4.91 0.84
N VAL A 154 3.08 4.83 1.66
CA VAL A 154 2.93 4.81 3.12
C VAL A 154 3.13 6.23 3.63
N LYS A 155 2.14 6.80 4.32
CA LYS A 155 2.24 8.18 4.83
C LYS A 155 1.42 8.40 6.08
N ASN A 156 1.75 9.47 6.80
CA ASN A 156 0.94 9.94 7.91
C ASN A 156 -0.14 10.90 7.39
N ILE A 157 -1.38 10.70 7.81
CA ILE A 157 -2.53 11.53 7.44
C ILE A 157 -3.22 12.09 8.68
N SER A 158 -3.97 13.18 8.50
CA SER A 158 -4.70 13.83 9.58
C SER A 158 -6.03 13.14 9.86
N LEU A 159 -6.69 13.50 10.97
CA LEU A 159 -8.06 13.02 11.23
C LEU A 159 -9.02 13.50 10.15
N TYR A 160 -8.84 14.74 9.67
CA TYR A 160 -9.61 15.28 8.55
C TYR A 160 -9.47 14.41 7.29
N ASP A 161 -8.25 14.01 6.95
CA ASP A 161 -8.00 13.15 5.78
C ASP A 161 -8.63 11.76 5.95
N LYS A 162 -8.59 11.18 7.16
CA LYS A 162 -9.26 9.90 7.45
C LYS A 162 -10.78 9.97 7.29
N LEU A 163 -11.40 11.09 7.65
CA LEU A 163 -12.84 11.31 7.51
C LEU A 163 -13.24 11.54 6.05
N ARG A 164 -12.35 12.15 5.25
CA ARG A 164 -12.58 12.40 3.82
C ARG A 164 -12.27 11.18 2.94
N GLY A 165 -11.29 10.39 3.33
CA GLY A 165 -10.86 9.18 2.62
C GLY A 165 -11.79 7.99 2.86
N VAL A 166 -11.66 6.99 2.01
CA VAL A 166 -12.43 5.74 2.10
C VAL A 166 -11.55 4.67 2.76
N MET A 167 -11.95 4.20 3.94
CA MET A 167 -11.26 3.08 4.57
C MET A 167 -11.59 1.79 3.81
N ILE A 168 -10.56 1.07 3.39
CA ILE A 168 -10.69 -0.30 2.89
C ILE A 168 -10.79 -1.19 4.13
N ALA A 169 -11.94 -1.83 4.30
CA ALA A 169 -12.20 -2.75 5.41
C ALA A 169 -11.81 -4.18 5.01
N ASP A 170 -11.48 -5.00 6.00
CA ASP A 170 -11.05 -6.39 5.83
C ASP A 170 -12.09 -7.19 5.02
N GLY A 171 -11.62 -8.07 4.13
CA GLY A 171 -12.44 -8.88 3.23
C GLY A 171 -13.03 -10.14 3.86
N LYS A 172 -13.63 -10.04 5.06
CA LYS A 172 -14.45 -11.14 5.62
C LYS A 172 -15.85 -11.16 5.04
#